data_AF-M2T300-F1
#
_entry.id   AF-M2T300-F1
#
_cell.length_a   1.000
_cell.length_b   1.000
_cell.length_c   1.000
_cell.angle_alpha   90.00
_cell.angle_beta   90.00
_cell.angle_gamma   90.00
#
_symmetry.space_group_name_H-M   'P 1'
#
loop_
_entity.id
_entity.type
_entity.pdbx_description
1 polymer ?
#
loop_
_entity_poly.entity_id
_entity_poly.type
_entity_poly.pdbx_seq_one_letter_code
_entity_poly.pdbx_strand_id
1 'polypeptide(L)'
;MAPAKIGSPKSPVDRPSSRGSPDRAKKRARTQSMPPPELPRLVAEQHAPIPTNDKDTQRLIVVLCSATLETYKASHGNGRGPGAREDKYNLLNSDDHIGVMRKMGRDISEARPDITHQCLLTLLDSPINKAGRLQIYIHTSKNVLIRVSPTVRIPRTFKRFAGLMVQLLHRHQIRSTTSQEKLIEVIKNPITDHLPPNCRKVTLSFDSEVVRVSDYIGSLNKGESIAVFVGAMAKGNDDFADDIKDDSIAISQFNLSASVACSKFCHAAEDVWNIF
;
A
#
# COMPACT_ATOMS: atom_id res chain seq x y z
N MET A 1 -30.27 3.25 -85.72
CA MET A 1 -31.27 2.19 -85.96
C MET A 1 -31.22 1.17 -84.82
N ALA A 2 -32.34 0.52 -84.53
CA ALA A 2 -32.48 -0.67 -83.65
C ALA A 2 -33.00 -1.85 -84.54
N PRO A 3 -33.28 -3.09 -84.07
CA PRO A 3 -33.20 -3.70 -82.73
C PRO A 3 -32.17 -4.89 -82.74
N ALA A 4 -32.27 -6.11 -82.15
CA ALA A 4 -33.33 -6.82 -81.42
C ALA A 4 -32.87 -7.96 -80.46
N LYS A 5 -33.51 -7.98 -79.29
CA LYS A 5 -34.04 -9.11 -78.48
C LYS A 5 -33.79 -10.60 -78.84
N ILE A 6 -33.45 -11.36 -77.77
CA ILE A 6 -34.02 -12.66 -77.30
C ILE A 6 -33.71 -13.97 -78.09
N GLY A 7 -33.28 -15.00 -77.35
CA GLY A 7 -33.27 -16.43 -77.72
C GLY A 7 -32.72 -17.29 -76.56
N SER A 8 -33.28 -18.49 -76.29
CA SER A 8 -32.99 -19.26 -75.05
C SER A 8 -32.94 -20.80 -75.33
N PRO A 9 -32.65 -21.71 -74.36
CA PRO A 9 -31.54 -22.67 -74.52
C PRO A 9 -31.94 -24.17 -74.51
N LYS A 10 -30.96 -25.09 -74.64
CA LYS A 10 -31.00 -26.47 -74.09
C LYS A 10 -29.63 -27.19 -74.06
N SER A 11 -29.52 -28.21 -73.20
CA SER A 11 -28.39 -29.14 -72.98
C SER A 11 -28.59 -30.49 -73.71
N PRO A 12 -27.55 -31.34 -73.84
CA PRO A 12 -27.28 -32.49 -72.93
C PRO A 12 -25.79 -32.54 -72.45
N VAL A 13 -25.31 -33.15 -71.34
CA VAL A 13 -25.55 -34.41 -70.55
C VAL A 13 -24.50 -35.51 -70.82
N ASP A 14 -23.77 -35.90 -69.75
CA ASP A 14 -22.93 -37.13 -69.51
C ASP A 14 -21.74 -37.45 -70.47
N ARG A 15 -20.68 -38.20 -70.10
CA ARG A 15 -20.29 -38.98 -68.88
C ARG A 15 -18.74 -39.04 -68.71
N PRO A 16 -18.16 -39.52 -67.58
CA PRO A 16 -16.75 -39.22 -67.22
C PRO A 16 -15.76 -40.41 -67.15
N SER A 17 -14.50 -40.04 -66.89
CA SER A 17 -13.47 -40.72 -66.05
C SER A 17 -12.33 -41.53 -66.69
N SER A 18 -11.12 -41.27 -66.18
CA SER A 18 -10.03 -42.24 -65.96
C SER A 18 -9.16 -41.74 -64.78
N ARG A 19 -8.22 -42.56 -64.27
CA ARG A 19 -7.44 -42.29 -63.04
C ARG A 19 -5.95 -42.13 -63.34
N GLY A 20 -5.24 -41.29 -62.58
CA GLY A 20 -3.77 -41.23 -62.61
C GLY A 20 -3.17 -40.28 -61.57
N SER A 21 -2.14 -40.71 -60.85
CA SER A 21 -1.31 -39.96 -59.89
C SER A 21 0.01 -40.73 -59.68
N PRO A 22 1.09 -40.14 -59.14
CA PRO A 22 1.28 -38.75 -58.69
C PRO A 22 2.50 -38.04 -59.34
N ASP A 23 2.74 -36.77 -58.99
CA ASP A 23 4.13 -36.34 -58.69
C ASP A 23 4.17 -35.20 -57.64
N ARG A 24 5.36 -34.92 -57.09
CA ARG A 24 5.58 -34.46 -55.72
C ARG A 24 6.08 -33.02 -55.64
N ALA A 25 5.16 -32.06 -55.65
CA ALA A 25 5.48 -30.64 -55.48
C ALA A 25 6.26 -30.35 -54.18
N LYS A 26 7.48 -29.82 -54.30
CA LYS A 26 8.34 -29.43 -53.17
C LYS A 26 7.73 -28.23 -52.43
N LYS A 27 7.22 -28.43 -51.20
CA LYS A 27 6.84 -27.33 -50.31
C LYS A 27 8.10 -26.53 -49.93
N ARG A 28 8.06 -25.20 -50.08
CA ARG A 28 9.08 -24.29 -49.53
C ARG A 28 9.14 -24.46 -48.01
N ALA A 29 10.35 -24.46 -47.44
CA ALA A 29 10.52 -24.42 -45.99
C ALA A 29 9.97 -23.09 -45.44
N ARG A 30 9.15 -23.16 -44.38
CA ARG A 30 8.83 -21.98 -43.58
C ARG A 30 10.06 -21.65 -42.73
N THR A 31 10.51 -20.41 -42.80
CA THR A 31 11.39 -19.84 -41.77
C THR A 31 10.65 -19.86 -40.43
N GLN A 32 11.13 -20.65 -39.49
CA GLN A 32 10.73 -20.49 -38.09
C GLN A 32 11.46 -19.27 -37.55
N SER A 33 10.72 -18.21 -37.23
CA SER A 33 11.23 -17.17 -36.35
C SER A 33 11.51 -17.80 -34.99
N MET A 34 12.71 -17.62 -34.45
CA MET A 34 12.99 -18.00 -33.06
C MET A 34 12.02 -17.27 -32.11
N PRO A 35 11.65 -17.87 -30.96
CA PRO A 35 10.96 -17.12 -29.92
C PRO A 35 11.80 -15.89 -29.52
N PRO A 36 11.17 -14.78 -29.12
CA PRO A 36 11.91 -13.63 -28.63
C PRO A 36 12.77 -14.07 -27.43
N PRO A 37 14.00 -13.54 -27.29
CA PRO A 37 14.85 -13.86 -26.14
C PRO A 37 14.12 -13.48 -24.85
N GLU A 38 14.22 -14.31 -23.82
CA GLU A 38 13.65 -13.97 -22.52
C GLU A 38 14.28 -12.68 -22.01
N LEU A 39 13.44 -11.68 -21.72
CA LEU A 39 13.89 -10.46 -21.07
C LEU A 39 14.52 -10.83 -19.72
N PRO A 40 15.68 -10.24 -19.35
CA PRO A 40 16.28 -10.48 -18.05
C PRO A 40 15.24 -10.30 -16.94
N ARG A 41 15.09 -11.30 -16.07
CA ARG A 41 14.20 -11.22 -14.91
C ARG A 41 14.80 -10.27 -13.89
N LEU A 42 14.60 -8.97 -14.10
CA LEU A 42 14.86 -7.88 -13.16
C LEU A 42 13.83 -7.92 -12.01
N VAL A 43 13.73 -9.07 -11.35
CA VAL A 43 13.01 -9.25 -10.10
C VAL A 43 13.98 -8.83 -8.99
N ALA A 44 13.85 -7.57 -8.55
CA ALA A 44 14.57 -7.14 -7.35
C ALA A 44 14.21 -8.05 -6.17
N GLU A 45 15.22 -8.62 -5.52
CA GLU A 45 15.02 -9.60 -4.45
C GLU A 45 14.51 -8.90 -3.17
N GLN A 46 13.19 -8.76 -3.05
CA GLN A 46 12.57 -8.39 -1.80
C GLN A 46 12.84 -9.50 -0.78
N HIS A 47 13.61 -9.16 0.25
CA HIS A 47 13.95 -10.07 1.34
C HIS A 47 12.68 -10.46 2.11
N ALA A 48 12.70 -11.65 2.70
CA ALA A 48 11.60 -12.12 3.52
C ALA A 48 11.36 -11.17 4.71
N PRO A 49 10.10 -10.78 5.00
CA PRO A 49 9.80 -9.93 6.15
C PRO A 49 10.14 -10.66 7.45
N ILE A 50 10.67 -9.93 8.43
CA ILE A 50 10.97 -10.49 9.75
C ILE A 50 9.67 -11.06 10.38
N PRO A 51 9.65 -12.33 10.85
CA PRO A 51 8.47 -12.96 11.42
C PRO A 51 7.85 -12.17 12.57
N THR A 52 6.52 -12.23 12.70
CA THR A 52 5.76 -11.47 13.73
C THR A 52 6.03 -11.90 15.18
N ASN A 53 6.69 -13.05 15.37
CA ASN A 53 7.10 -13.58 16.68
C ASN A 53 8.60 -13.40 16.96
N ASP A 54 9.40 -13.01 15.97
CA ASP A 54 10.82 -12.68 16.16
C ASP A 54 10.92 -11.37 16.95
N LYS A 55 11.63 -11.38 18.07
CA LYS A 55 11.90 -10.21 18.92
C LYS A 55 13.39 -9.90 19.08
N ASP A 56 14.24 -10.49 18.24
CA ASP A 56 15.71 -10.45 18.40
C ASP A 56 16.41 -9.81 17.19
N THR A 57 15.87 -9.97 15.97
CA THR A 57 16.44 -9.36 14.76
C THR A 57 16.32 -7.83 14.83
N GLN A 58 17.44 -7.11 14.72
CA GLN A 58 17.46 -5.65 14.66
C GLN A 58 16.61 -5.12 13.50
N ARG A 59 15.69 -4.18 13.78
CA ARG A 59 14.78 -3.59 12.79
C ARG A 59 14.40 -2.15 13.12
N LEU A 60 13.94 -1.42 12.12
CA LEU A 60 13.24 -0.15 12.27
C LEU A 60 11.75 -0.45 12.42
N ILE A 61 11.13 0.02 13.49
CA ILE A 61 9.68 0.05 13.66
C ILE A 61 9.21 1.50 13.51
N VAL A 62 8.22 1.76 12.67
CA VAL A 62 7.59 3.08 12.56
C VAL A 62 6.16 2.99 13.07
N VAL A 63 5.81 3.84 14.03
CA VAL A 63 4.47 3.92 14.62
C VAL A 63 3.83 5.24 14.20
N LEU A 64 2.89 5.17 13.26
CA LEU A 64 2.12 6.32 12.80
C LEU A 64 1.01 6.64 13.81
N CYS A 65 1.24 7.63 14.67
CA CYS A 65 0.44 7.95 15.85
C CYS A 65 -0.67 8.97 15.55
N SER A 66 -1.73 8.98 16.36
CA SER A 66 -2.91 9.85 16.21
C SER A 66 -3.56 9.81 14.81
N ALA A 67 -3.37 8.71 14.08
CA ALA A 67 -3.77 8.59 12.67
C ALA A 67 -5.30 8.72 12.49
N THR A 68 -5.72 9.56 11.55
CA THR A 68 -7.13 9.98 11.40
C THR A 68 -7.96 9.03 10.54
N LEU A 69 -7.87 7.72 10.84
CA LEU A 69 -8.59 6.66 10.14
C LEU A 69 -9.93 6.36 10.82
N GLU A 70 -11.00 7.00 10.37
CA GLU A 70 -12.36 6.87 10.89
C GLU A 70 -13.38 6.60 9.78
N THR A 71 -14.30 5.66 10.00
CA THR A 71 -15.46 5.48 9.12
C THR A 71 -16.66 6.27 9.60
N TYR A 72 -17.48 6.77 8.67
CA TYR A 72 -18.81 7.31 8.97
C TYR A 72 -19.86 6.67 8.05
N LYS A 73 -21.09 6.57 8.54
CA LYS A 73 -22.24 6.03 7.81
C LYS A 73 -22.87 7.13 6.94
N ALA A 74 -22.84 6.96 5.61
CA ALA A 74 -23.37 7.94 4.68
C ALA A 74 -24.91 7.92 4.66
N SER A 75 -25.54 8.89 5.33
CA SER A 75 -27.00 8.97 5.49
C SER A 75 -27.80 9.27 4.21
N HIS A 76 -27.15 9.55 3.08
CA HIS A 76 -27.79 10.00 1.84
C HIS A 76 -27.75 8.96 0.72
N GLY A 77 -28.66 7.98 0.81
CA GLY A 77 -29.18 7.26 -0.34
C GLY A 77 -30.67 7.55 -0.50
N ASN A 78 -31.06 8.33 -1.52
CA ASN A 78 -32.47 8.66 -1.81
C ASN A 78 -33.24 7.48 -2.46
N GLY A 79 -32.93 6.24 -2.05
CA GLY A 79 -33.60 5.02 -2.49
C GLY A 79 -35.00 4.89 -1.90
N ARG A 80 -35.98 5.58 -2.50
CA ARG A 80 -37.40 5.24 -2.37
C ARG A 80 -37.72 4.03 -3.26
N GLY A 81 -37.37 2.83 -2.80
CA GLY A 81 -37.66 1.59 -3.53
C GLY A 81 -37.52 0.32 -2.66
N PRO A 82 -38.17 -0.81 -3.03
CA PRO A 82 -38.07 -2.07 -2.30
C PRO A 82 -36.72 -2.75 -2.58
N GLY A 83 -35.71 -2.40 -1.78
CA GLY A 83 -34.33 -2.84 -1.93
C GLY A 83 -33.47 -2.15 -0.88
N ALA A 84 -33.85 -2.32 0.39
CA ALA A 84 -33.53 -1.37 1.44
C ALA A 84 -32.06 -1.40 1.89
N ARG A 85 -31.30 -0.40 1.41
CA ARG A 85 -30.13 0.20 2.07
C ARG A 85 -29.06 -0.79 2.55
N GLU A 86 -28.11 -1.12 1.66
CA GLU A 86 -26.75 -1.36 2.16
C GLU A 86 -26.25 -0.07 2.83
N ASP A 87 -25.78 -0.19 4.08
CA ASP A 87 -25.19 0.93 4.81
C ASP A 87 -23.83 1.29 4.19
N LYS A 88 -23.82 2.34 3.37
CA LYS A 88 -22.58 2.81 2.73
C LYS A 88 -21.69 3.53 3.74
N TYR A 89 -20.64 2.87 4.19
CA TYR A 89 -19.56 3.46 4.96
C TYR A 89 -18.52 4.11 4.04
N ASN A 90 -18.10 5.32 4.39
CA ASN A 90 -16.99 6.03 3.76
C ASN A 90 -15.92 6.31 4.83
N LEU A 91 -14.65 6.49 4.43
CA LEU A 91 -13.63 7.05 5.31
C LEU A 91 -13.86 8.56 5.44
N LEU A 92 -13.76 9.11 6.65
CA LEU A 92 -13.91 10.52 6.94
C LEU A 92 -12.73 11.31 6.33
N ASN A 93 -12.99 12.48 5.74
CA ASN A 93 -11.99 13.27 5.00
C ASN A 93 -12.38 14.76 5.07
N SER A 94 -11.41 15.67 5.17
CA SER A 94 -11.63 17.11 5.20
C SER A 94 -12.39 17.60 3.99
N ASP A 95 -12.03 17.10 2.80
CA ASP A 95 -12.42 17.71 1.53
C ASP A 95 -13.82 17.25 1.09
N ASP A 96 -14.05 15.93 1.09
CA ASP A 96 -15.33 15.33 0.67
C ASP A 96 -16.46 15.52 1.71
N HIS A 97 -16.11 15.67 3.00
CA HIS A 97 -17.05 15.44 4.11
C HIS A 97 -17.23 16.63 5.08
N ILE A 98 -16.89 17.86 4.64
CA ILE A 98 -17.09 19.14 5.37
C ILE A 98 -18.47 19.22 6.07
N GLY A 99 -19.54 18.89 5.34
CA GLY A 99 -20.93 18.96 5.85
C GLY A 99 -21.29 17.88 6.88
N VAL A 100 -20.48 16.82 7.00
CA VAL A 100 -20.58 15.79 8.04
C VAL A 100 -19.79 16.24 9.27
N MET A 101 -18.55 16.72 9.09
CA MET A 101 -17.71 17.25 10.17
C MET A 101 -18.42 18.35 10.96
N ARG A 102 -19.05 19.32 10.27
CA ARG A 102 -19.85 20.39 10.90
C ARG A 102 -21.03 19.85 11.70
N LYS A 103 -21.72 18.79 11.25
CA LYS A 103 -22.83 18.15 11.98
C LYS A 103 -22.34 17.35 13.20
N MET A 104 -21.09 16.89 13.19
CA MET A 104 -20.45 16.22 14.32
C MET A 104 -19.81 17.21 15.31
N GLY A 105 -19.87 18.52 15.06
CA GLY A 105 -19.23 19.54 15.90
C GLY A 105 -17.70 19.52 15.87
N ARG A 106 -17.09 18.91 14.86
CA ARG A 106 -15.64 18.69 14.77
C ARG A 106 -14.94 19.69 13.86
N ASP A 107 -13.67 19.96 14.15
CA ASP A 107 -12.82 20.76 13.28
C ASP A 107 -12.53 20.01 11.97
N ILE A 108 -12.89 20.64 10.86
CA ILE A 108 -12.79 20.11 9.50
C ILE A 108 -11.32 19.79 9.14
N SER A 109 -10.36 20.50 9.72
CA SER A 109 -8.92 20.34 9.48
C SER A 109 -8.31 19.07 10.08
N GLU A 110 -8.99 18.40 11.03
CA GLU A 110 -8.50 17.16 11.65
C GLU A 110 -8.55 15.94 10.72
N ALA A 111 -9.55 15.86 9.82
CA ALA A 111 -9.87 14.66 9.08
C ALA A 111 -8.92 14.45 7.87
N ARG A 112 -7.66 14.10 8.15
CA ARG A 112 -6.55 14.05 7.18
C ARG A 112 -5.92 12.65 7.04
N PRO A 113 -6.70 11.63 6.62
CA PRO A 113 -6.20 10.26 6.41
C PRO A 113 -5.21 10.16 5.23
N ASP A 114 -5.13 11.20 4.39
CA ASP A 114 -4.13 11.33 3.33
C ASP A 114 -2.70 11.44 3.88
N ILE A 115 -2.50 11.97 5.10
CA ILE A 115 -1.20 12.02 5.77
C ILE A 115 -0.72 10.60 6.05
N THR A 116 -1.58 9.77 6.65
CA THR A 116 -1.30 8.34 6.86
C THR A 116 -1.08 7.61 5.55
N HIS A 117 -1.86 7.91 4.50
CA HIS A 117 -1.72 7.33 3.17
C HIS A 117 -0.34 7.61 2.55
N GLN A 118 0.11 8.88 2.59
CA GLN A 118 1.43 9.30 2.08
C GLN A 118 2.57 8.62 2.85
N CYS A 119 2.51 8.62 4.18
CA CYS A 119 3.51 7.94 5.02
C CYS A 119 3.63 6.46 4.67
N LEU A 120 2.51 5.74 4.52
CA LEU A 120 2.52 4.32 4.15
C LEU A 120 3.13 4.06 2.76
N LEU A 121 2.94 4.98 1.80
CA LEU A 121 3.58 4.85 0.47
C LEU A 121 5.10 5.05 0.57
N THR A 122 5.55 6.10 1.27
CA THR A 122 6.99 6.34 1.52
C THR A 122 7.65 5.17 2.24
N LEU A 123 7.03 4.69 3.32
CA LEU A 123 7.56 3.59 4.13
C LEU A 123 7.63 2.27 3.36
N LEU A 124 6.57 1.87 2.65
CA LEU A 124 6.55 0.59 1.94
C LEU A 124 7.41 0.57 0.66
N ASP A 125 7.75 1.73 0.10
CA ASP A 125 8.67 1.85 -1.04
C ASP A 125 10.14 1.88 -0.65
N SER A 126 10.47 2.30 0.57
CA SER A 126 11.85 2.45 1.06
C SER A 126 12.72 1.17 0.89
N PRO A 127 14.02 1.31 0.55
CA PRO A 127 14.98 0.21 0.55
C PRO A 127 14.96 -0.64 1.82
N ILE A 128 14.83 -0.04 3.02
CA ILE A 128 14.74 -0.74 4.30
C ILE A 128 13.54 -1.69 4.40
N ASN A 129 12.42 -1.36 3.73
CA ASN A 129 11.28 -2.27 3.58
C ASN A 129 11.55 -3.40 2.59
N LYS A 130 12.35 -3.16 1.53
CA LYS A 130 12.74 -4.21 0.56
C LYS A 130 13.76 -5.17 1.13
N ALA A 131 14.63 -4.70 2.02
CA ALA A 131 15.54 -5.49 2.85
C ALA A 131 14.85 -6.25 4.01
N GLY A 132 13.53 -6.09 4.18
CA GLY A 132 12.75 -6.77 5.23
C GLY A 132 12.99 -6.25 6.65
N ARG A 133 13.77 -5.17 6.81
CA ARG A 133 14.23 -4.58 8.08
C ARG A 133 13.28 -3.51 8.65
N LEU A 134 12.10 -3.34 8.05
CA LEU A 134 11.05 -2.41 8.47
C LEU A 134 9.83 -3.15 9.04
N GLN A 135 9.25 -2.64 10.12
CA GLN A 135 7.90 -2.96 10.57
C GLN A 135 7.08 -1.67 10.72
N ILE A 136 5.79 -1.72 10.38
CA ILE A 136 4.92 -0.53 10.39
C ILE A 136 3.66 -0.81 11.23
N TYR A 137 3.39 0.09 12.16
CA TYR A 137 2.16 0.15 12.93
C TYR A 137 1.45 1.49 12.71
N ILE A 138 0.13 1.49 12.83
CA ILE A 138 -0.70 2.69 12.82
C ILE A 138 -1.53 2.68 14.10
N HIS A 139 -1.40 3.71 14.92
CA HIS A 139 -2.24 3.93 16.09
C HIS A 139 -3.17 5.10 15.79
N THR A 140 -4.48 4.84 15.74
CA THR A 140 -5.47 5.85 15.35
C THR A 140 -5.84 6.75 16.52
N SER A 141 -6.33 7.96 16.23
CA SER A 141 -6.92 8.85 17.23
C SER A 141 -8.19 8.30 17.92
N LYS A 142 -8.66 7.11 17.53
CA LYS A 142 -9.68 6.32 18.25
C LYS A 142 -9.11 5.09 18.98
N ASN A 143 -7.81 5.12 19.30
CA ASN A 143 -7.09 4.05 20.01
C ASN A 143 -7.19 2.67 19.32
N VAL A 144 -7.25 2.63 17.99
CA VAL A 144 -7.18 1.38 17.21
C VAL A 144 -5.76 1.17 16.76
N LEU A 145 -5.11 0.09 17.22
CA LEU A 145 -3.78 -0.29 16.78
C LEU A 145 -3.87 -1.26 15.59
N ILE A 146 -3.16 -0.94 14.53
CA ILE A 146 -3.14 -1.66 13.26
C ILE A 146 -1.71 -2.08 12.94
N ARG A 147 -1.50 -3.36 12.63
CA ARG A 147 -0.24 -3.89 12.07
C ARG A 147 -0.33 -3.96 10.55
N VAL A 148 0.74 -3.53 9.87
CA VAL A 148 0.85 -3.54 8.40
C VAL A 148 2.00 -4.49 8.00
N SER A 149 1.74 -5.45 7.12
CA SER A 149 2.77 -6.39 6.62
C SER A 149 3.68 -5.68 5.58
N PRO A 150 5.02 -5.84 5.64
CA PRO A 150 5.96 -5.29 4.64
C PRO A 150 5.67 -5.71 3.18
N THR A 151 4.91 -6.80 2.99
CA THR A 151 4.51 -7.35 1.69
C THR A 151 3.30 -6.65 1.06
N VAL A 152 2.58 -5.80 1.81
CA VAL A 152 1.32 -5.21 1.33
C VAL A 152 1.55 -4.15 0.25
N ARG A 153 0.72 -4.18 -0.80
CA ARG A 153 0.70 -3.15 -1.86
C ARG A 153 -0.41 -2.15 -1.60
N ILE A 154 -0.11 -1.07 -0.86
CA ILE A 154 -1.08 0.00 -0.59
C ILE A 154 -1.51 0.69 -1.92
N PRO A 155 -2.82 0.92 -2.14
CA PRO A 155 -3.28 1.57 -3.37
C PRO A 155 -2.75 3.01 -3.50
N ARG A 156 -2.08 3.33 -4.60
CA ARG A 156 -1.50 4.66 -4.88
C ARG A 156 -2.52 5.80 -4.90
N THR A 157 -3.76 5.52 -5.27
CA THR A 157 -4.84 6.52 -5.37
C THR A 157 -5.65 6.56 -4.08
N PHE A 158 -5.72 7.72 -3.42
CA PHE A 158 -6.39 7.90 -2.12
C PHE A 158 -7.80 7.26 -2.05
N LYS A 159 -8.65 7.44 -3.07
CA LYS A 159 -10.00 6.84 -3.12
C LYS A 159 -10.03 5.30 -2.99
N ARG A 160 -8.98 4.59 -3.42
CA ARG A 160 -8.84 3.13 -3.23
C ARG A 160 -8.27 2.79 -1.85
N PHE A 161 -7.36 3.60 -1.32
CA PHE A 161 -6.89 3.48 0.07
C PHE A 161 -8.04 3.68 1.07
N ALA A 162 -8.87 4.71 0.88
CA ALA A 162 -10.05 4.97 1.71
C ALA A 162 -11.01 3.77 1.78
N GLY A 163 -11.32 3.15 0.63
CA GLY A 163 -12.13 1.92 0.58
C GLY A 163 -11.48 0.73 1.30
N LEU A 164 -10.15 0.57 1.18
CA LEU A 164 -9.39 -0.46 1.89
C LEU A 164 -9.42 -0.24 3.41
N MET A 165 -9.32 1.00 3.88
CA MET A 165 -9.39 1.34 5.30
C MET A 165 -10.81 1.15 5.87
N VAL A 166 -11.86 1.47 5.11
CA VAL A 166 -13.25 1.13 5.48
C VAL A 166 -13.41 -0.38 5.64
N GLN A 167 -12.90 -1.18 4.70
CA GLN A 167 -12.94 -2.65 4.78
C GLN A 167 -12.16 -3.18 5.99
N LEU A 168 -10.96 -2.62 6.26
CA LEU A 168 -10.14 -2.99 7.42
C LEU A 168 -10.86 -2.71 8.73
N LEU A 169 -11.41 -1.50 8.91
CA LEU A 169 -12.09 -1.11 10.15
C LEU A 169 -13.39 -1.90 10.39
N HIS A 170 -14.08 -2.36 9.34
CA HIS A 170 -15.29 -3.18 9.45
C HIS A 170 -15.03 -4.69 9.54
N ARG A 171 -13.87 -5.21 9.10
CA ARG A 171 -13.54 -6.65 9.14
C ARG A 171 -12.39 -7.01 10.08
N HIS A 172 -11.75 -6.02 10.69
CA HIS A 172 -10.53 -6.08 11.51
C HIS A 172 -9.30 -6.73 10.84
N GLN A 173 -9.40 -7.21 9.60
CA GLN A 173 -8.30 -7.80 8.84
C GLN A 173 -8.50 -7.65 7.32
N ILE A 174 -7.39 -7.44 6.62
CA ILE A 174 -7.23 -7.58 5.17
C ILE A 174 -6.30 -8.78 4.95
N ARG A 175 -6.71 -9.70 4.07
CA ARG A 175 -5.89 -10.85 3.66
C ARG A 175 -5.43 -10.72 2.22
N SER A 176 -4.36 -11.43 1.89
CA SER A 176 -3.94 -11.64 0.51
C SER A 176 -5.04 -12.34 -0.30
N THR A 177 -5.10 -12.05 -1.60
CA THR A 177 -5.96 -12.76 -2.56
C THR A 177 -5.37 -14.10 -3.00
N THR A 178 -4.08 -14.32 -2.73
CA THR A 178 -3.29 -15.44 -3.26
C THR A 178 -2.75 -16.35 -2.16
N SER A 179 -2.73 -15.87 -0.90
CA SER A 179 -2.30 -16.61 0.28
C SER A 179 -3.25 -16.33 1.46
N GLN A 180 -3.21 -17.16 2.50
CA GLN A 180 -3.99 -16.93 3.73
C GLN A 180 -3.39 -15.86 4.67
N GLU A 181 -2.27 -15.25 4.27
CA GLU A 181 -1.57 -14.19 5.00
C GLU A 181 -2.49 -12.99 5.28
N LYS A 182 -2.42 -12.46 6.51
CA LYS A 182 -3.01 -11.16 6.86
C LYS A 182 -2.03 -10.07 6.46
N LEU A 183 -2.42 -9.23 5.50
CA LEU A 183 -1.59 -8.12 5.00
C LEU A 183 -1.73 -6.86 5.85
N ILE A 184 -2.91 -6.65 6.45
CA ILE A 184 -3.17 -5.57 7.42
C ILE A 184 -4.15 -6.12 8.45
N GLU A 185 -3.94 -5.89 9.74
CA GLU A 185 -4.87 -6.33 10.79
C GLU A 185 -4.93 -5.37 11.98
N VAL A 186 -6.10 -5.31 12.63
CA VAL A 186 -6.26 -4.68 13.94
C VAL A 186 -5.73 -5.63 15.00
N ILE A 187 -4.87 -5.13 15.88
CA ILE A 187 -4.27 -5.86 17.00
C ILE A 187 -4.66 -5.20 18.33
N LYS A 188 -4.39 -5.89 19.45
CA LYS A 188 -4.68 -5.35 20.80
C LYS A 188 -3.62 -4.31 21.18
N ASN A 189 -4.06 -3.24 21.83
CA ASN A 189 -3.19 -2.36 22.63
C ASN A 189 -2.67 -3.10 23.88
N PRO A 190 -1.55 -2.65 24.49
CA PRO A 190 -0.68 -1.55 24.06
C PRO A 190 0.26 -1.92 22.90
N ILE A 191 0.93 -0.93 22.29
CA ILE A 191 1.96 -1.15 21.26
C ILE A 191 3.20 -1.87 21.81
N THR A 192 3.55 -1.63 23.08
CA THR A 192 4.72 -2.22 23.77
C THR A 192 4.77 -3.74 23.68
N ASP A 193 3.63 -4.42 23.75
CA ASP A 193 3.51 -5.88 23.66
C ASP A 193 4.03 -6.45 22.33
N HIS A 194 4.00 -5.65 21.25
CA HIS A 194 4.37 -6.04 19.88
C HIS A 194 5.77 -5.56 19.48
N LEU A 195 6.43 -4.78 20.33
CA LEU A 195 7.81 -4.35 20.12
C LEU A 195 8.82 -5.42 20.59
N PRO A 196 10.05 -5.44 20.06
CA PRO A 196 11.17 -6.16 20.66
C PRO A 196 11.48 -5.62 22.07
N PRO A 197 11.99 -6.44 23.01
CA PRO A 197 12.38 -5.97 24.35
C PRO A 197 13.61 -5.06 24.27
N ASN A 198 14.61 -5.42 23.46
CA ASN A 198 15.77 -4.59 23.15
C ASN A 198 15.45 -3.61 22.01
N CYS A 199 14.65 -2.59 22.32
CA CYS A 199 14.20 -1.60 21.33
C CYS A 199 14.05 -0.20 21.94
N ARG A 200 14.86 0.76 21.48
CA ARG A 200 14.71 2.18 21.82
C ARG A 200 13.40 2.76 21.25
N LYS A 201 12.85 3.76 21.90
CA LYS A 201 11.50 4.30 21.69
C LYS A 201 11.59 5.83 21.59
N VAL A 202 11.73 6.34 20.38
CA VAL A 202 11.99 7.76 20.13
C VAL A 202 10.79 8.45 19.49
N THR A 203 10.37 9.58 20.05
CA THR A 203 9.35 10.43 19.41
C THR A 203 10.01 11.50 18.55
N LEU A 204 9.55 11.64 17.30
CA LEU A 204 9.93 12.80 16.49
C LEU A 204 9.06 13.98 16.89
N SER A 205 9.68 15.05 17.38
CA SER A 205 9.01 16.31 17.72
C SER A 205 9.81 17.51 17.26
N PHE A 206 9.12 18.59 16.86
CA PHE A 206 9.78 19.82 16.41
C PHE A 206 10.45 20.60 17.56
N ASP A 207 9.86 20.58 18.75
CA ASP A 207 10.32 21.38 19.91
C ASP A 207 11.46 20.70 20.70
N SER A 208 11.99 19.57 20.21
CA SER A 208 13.10 18.81 20.80
C SER A 208 14.47 19.21 20.23
N GLU A 209 15.56 18.72 20.82
CA GLU A 209 16.91 19.00 20.32
C GLU A 209 17.12 18.43 18.90
N VAL A 210 17.75 19.20 18.00
CA VAL A 210 17.95 18.82 16.60
C VAL A 210 19.18 17.92 16.47
N VAL A 211 18.96 16.63 16.23
CA VAL A 211 20.01 15.62 16.09
C VAL A 211 20.25 15.22 14.63
N ARG A 212 21.47 14.73 14.34
CA ARG A 212 21.77 14.06 13.07
C ARG A 212 21.35 12.59 13.17
N VAL A 213 20.32 12.20 12.41
CA VAL A 213 19.64 10.90 12.56
C VAL A 213 20.57 9.69 12.36
N SER A 214 21.53 9.77 11.44
CA SER A 214 22.55 8.71 11.26
C SER A 214 23.40 8.49 12.51
N ASP A 215 23.66 9.55 13.26
CA ASP A 215 24.57 9.54 14.41
C ASP A 215 23.80 9.04 15.64
N TYR A 216 22.51 9.43 15.74
CA TYR A 216 21.56 8.86 16.68
C TYR A 216 21.37 7.35 16.47
N ILE A 217 21.13 6.87 15.24
CA ILE A 217 21.01 5.44 14.92
C ILE A 217 22.36 4.72 15.11
N GLY A 218 23.48 5.39 14.85
CA GLY A 218 24.83 4.90 15.16
C GLY A 218 25.14 4.75 16.66
N SER A 219 24.35 5.39 17.54
CA SER A 219 24.44 5.25 19.00
C SER A 219 23.66 4.05 19.58
N LEU A 220 23.00 3.26 18.73
CA LEU A 220 22.30 2.05 19.13
C LEU A 220 23.29 0.94 19.49
N ASN A 221 22.99 0.20 20.56
CA ASN A 221 23.75 -0.97 20.97
C ASN A 221 23.64 -2.07 19.90
N LYS A 222 24.62 -2.99 19.87
CA LYS A 222 24.65 -4.09 18.90
C LYS A 222 23.40 -4.98 19.04
N GLY A 223 22.52 -4.93 18.03
CA GLY A 223 21.26 -5.67 18.00
C GLY A 223 20.05 -4.92 18.59
N GLU A 224 20.24 -3.71 19.10
CA GLU A 224 19.14 -2.84 19.56
C GLU A 224 18.30 -2.42 18.35
N SER A 225 16.99 -2.70 18.40
CA SER A 225 16.02 -2.20 17.44
C SER A 225 15.62 -0.76 17.79
N ILE A 226 14.94 -0.08 16.87
CA ILE A 226 14.48 1.29 17.11
C ILE A 226 13.04 1.46 16.65
N ALA A 227 12.19 1.94 17.56
CA ALA A 227 10.80 2.30 17.33
C ALA A 227 10.69 3.82 17.29
N VAL A 228 10.36 4.37 16.13
CA VAL A 228 10.15 5.81 15.93
C VAL A 228 8.66 6.11 15.85
N PHE A 229 8.20 7.00 16.73
CA PHE A 229 6.82 7.44 16.83
C PHE A 229 6.66 8.77 16.08
N VAL A 230 5.70 8.81 15.14
CA VAL A 230 5.53 9.93 14.20
C VAL A 230 4.06 10.34 14.15
N GLY A 231 3.76 11.61 14.42
CA GLY A 231 2.40 12.16 14.39
C GLY A 231 1.81 12.16 12.97
N ALA A 232 0.90 11.22 12.70
CA ALA A 232 0.21 11.07 11.41
C ALA A 232 -1.09 11.88 11.34
N MET A 233 -1.04 13.11 11.86
CA MET A 233 -2.17 14.02 12.07
C MET A 233 -1.91 15.41 11.44
N ALA A 234 -2.97 16.22 11.32
CA ALA A 234 -2.91 17.53 10.68
C ALA A 234 -2.26 18.62 11.53
N LYS A 235 -2.46 18.51 12.85
CA LYS A 235 -1.98 19.40 13.92
C LYS A 235 -2.21 18.68 15.26
N GLY A 236 -1.43 19.02 16.27
CA GLY A 236 -1.48 18.44 17.61
C GLY A 236 -0.17 18.71 18.33
N ASN A 237 -0.05 18.24 19.57
CA ASN A 237 1.22 18.12 20.25
C ASN A 237 1.88 16.78 19.87
N ASP A 238 3.17 16.64 20.12
CA ASP A 238 3.88 15.37 19.97
C ASP A 238 3.87 14.53 21.27
N ASP A 239 2.77 14.60 22.04
CA ASP A 239 2.59 13.95 23.35
C ASP A 239 2.07 12.49 23.25
N PHE A 240 1.90 11.99 22.03
CA PHE A 240 1.23 10.72 21.69
C PHE A 240 1.97 9.44 22.10
N ALA A 241 3.14 9.53 22.74
CA ALA A 241 3.92 8.39 23.22
C ALA A 241 4.67 8.72 24.54
N ASP A 242 4.27 9.75 25.27
CA ASP A 242 4.98 10.24 26.47
C ASP A 242 4.95 9.26 27.65
N ASP A 243 4.05 8.28 27.61
CA ASP A 243 3.95 7.17 28.55
C ASP A 243 4.89 5.98 28.23
N ILE A 244 5.48 5.95 27.03
CA ILE A 244 6.26 4.81 26.51
C ILE A 244 7.57 5.18 25.79
N LYS A 245 7.89 6.46 25.61
CA LYS A 245 9.13 6.90 24.94
C LYS A 245 10.32 6.94 25.91
N ASP A 246 11.51 6.62 25.39
CA ASP A 246 12.77 6.79 26.10
C ASP A 246 13.27 8.24 25.97
N ASP A 247 13.05 8.87 24.81
CA ASP A 247 13.45 10.25 24.50
C ASP A 247 12.57 10.93 23.41
N SER A 248 12.95 12.14 23.00
CA SER A 248 12.33 12.88 21.89
C SER A 248 13.39 13.72 21.16
N ILE A 249 13.33 13.74 19.83
CA ILE A 249 14.34 14.40 18.99
C ILE A 249 13.68 15.18 17.84
N ALA A 250 14.29 16.30 17.47
CA ALA A 250 14.05 16.96 16.19
C ALA A 250 15.06 16.47 15.15
N ILE A 251 14.65 16.40 13.89
CA ILE A 251 15.48 15.88 12.77
C ILE A 251 15.67 16.90 11.65
N SER A 252 15.36 18.17 11.96
CA SER A 252 15.32 19.32 11.07
C SER A 252 15.13 20.59 11.91
N GLN A 253 15.72 21.72 11.51
CA GLN A 253 15.42 23.05 12.05
C GLN A 253 14.11 23.63 11.49
N PHE A 254 13.47 22.92 10.56
CA PHE A 254 12.19 23.29 9.92
C PHE A 254 11.14 22.21 10.20
N ASN A 255 9.90 22.64 10.44
CA ASN A 255 8.73 21.77 10.47
C ASN A 255 8.66 20.86 9.23
N LEU A 256 8.46 19.56 9.45
CA LEU A 256 8.37 18.54 8.40
C LEU A 256 6.95 17.98 8.32
N SER A 257 6.54 17.50 7.14
CA SER A 257 5.41 16.59 7.07
C SER A 257 5.84 15.20 7.58
N ALA A 258 4.90 14.45 8.17
CA ALA A 258 5.16 13.09 8.66
C ALA A 258 5.79 12.16 7.60
N SER A 259 5.43 12.34 6.32
CA SER A 259 5.99 11.58 5.19
C SER A 259 7.48 11.91 4.95
N VAL A 260 7.87 13.19 5.06
CA VAL A 260 9.27 13.62 4.93
C VAL A 260 10.08 13.21 6.16
N ALA A 261 9.46 13.23 7.35
CA ALA A 261 10.08 12.72 8.57
C ALA A 261 10.37 11.21 8.47
N CYS A 262 9.40 10.41 8.00
CA CYS A 262 9.58 8.99 7.70
C CYS A 262 10.72 8.75 6.70
N SER A 263 10.74 9.47 5.57
CA SER A 263 11.81 9.34 4.56
C SER A 263 13.19 9.66 5.13
N LYS A 264 13.34 10.77 5.86
CA LYS A 264 14.60 11.12 6.55
C LYS A 264 15.08 10.03 7.50
N PHE A 265 14.16 9.38 8.21
CA PHE A 265 14.50 8.30 9.15
C PHE A 265 14.85 6.99 8.44
N CYS A 266 14.13 6.63 7.38
CA CYS A 266 14.48 5.49 6.52
C CYS A 266 15.88 5.65 5.93
N HIS A 267 16.18 6.78 5.26
CA HIS A 267 17.48 6.98 4.61
C HIS A 267 18.64 6.93 5.62
N ALA A 268 18.48 7.51 6.81
CA ALA A 268 19.49 7.44 7.86
C ALA A 268 19.69 6.02 8.43
N ALA A 269 18.64 5.20 8.50
CA ALA A 269 18.75 3.79 8.87
C ALA A 269 19.38 2.95 7.74
N GLU A 270 19.11 3.31 6.48
CA GLU A 270 19.65 2.68 5.27
C GLU A 270 21.17 2.92 5.16
N ASP A 271 21.61 4.18 5.32
CA ASP A 271 23.03 4.54 5.39
C ASP A 271 23.78 3.77 6.50
N VAL A 272 23.23 3.77 7.73
CA VAL A 272 23.91 3.16 8.90
C VAL A 272 23.88 1.63 8.85
N TRP A 273 22.86 1.01 8.27
CA TRP A 273 22.75 -0.45 8.12
C TRP A 273 23.25 -0.96 6.77
N ASN A 274 23.82 -0.09 5.93
CA ASN A 274 24.42 -0.41 4.62
C ASN A 274 23.41 -1.09 3.66
N ILE A 275 22.23 -0.47 3.52
CA ILE A 275 21.14 -0.89 2.63
C ILE A 275 21.09 0.06 1.43
N PHE A 276 21.18 -0.48 0.21
CA PHE A 276 21.28 0.27 -1.05
C PHE A 276 20.39 -0.36 -2.14
#